data_AF-A0A3C1EMN8-F1
#
_entry.id   AF-A0A3C1EMN8-F1
#
_cell.length_a   1.000
_cell.length_b   1.000
_cell.length_c   1.000
_cell.angle_alpha   90.00
_cell.angle_beta   90.00
_cell.angle_gamma   90.00
#
_symmetry.space_group_name_H-M   'P 1'
#
loop_
_entity.id
_entity.type
_entity.pdbx_description
1 polymer ?
#
loop_
_entity_poly.entity_id
_entity_poly.type
_entity_poly.pdbx_seq_one_letter_code
_entity_poly.pdbx_strand_id
1 'polypeptide(L)' 'MLWHNQHVAGSAWKGFDWEATDRLFRAGLISDPKSNKKSVILSEDGERRGEAAFRRNFGESE' A
#
# COMPACT_ATOMS: atom_id res chain seq x y z
N MET A 1 -27.31 1.55 -0.74
CA MET A 1 -26.66 0.70 0.28
C MET A 1 -25.17 1.02 0.28
N LEU A 2 -24.79 2.03 1.07
CA LEU A 2 -23.40 2.41 1.35
C LEU A 2 -23.12 1.99 2.80
N TRP A 3 -21.95 1.38 3.05
CA TRP A 3 -21.23 1.15 4.33
C TRP A 3 -20.73 -0.30 4.50
N HIS A 4 -19.57 -0.64 3.91
CA HIS A 4 -18.69 -1.70 4.45
C HIS A 4 -17.26 -1.61 3.88
N ASN A 5 -16.50 -0.59 4.28
CA ASN A 5 -15.07 -0.49 3.98
C ASN A 5 -14.25 -0.19 5.25
N GLN A 6 -14.64 -0.80 6.38
CA GLN A 6 -14.02 -0.53 7.69
C GLN A 6 -12.86 -1.48 8.07
N HIS A 7 -12.38 -2.39 7.21
CA HIS A 7 -11.46 -3.44 7.68
C HIS A 7 -10.34 -3.86 6.71
N VAL A 8 -9.57 -2.94 6.11
CA VAL A 8 -8.25 -3.35 5.61
C VAL A 8 -7.19 -2.27 5.77
N ALA A 9 -6.77 -2.03 7.02
CA ALA A 9 -5.43 -1.48 7.24
C ALA A 9 -4.42 -2.45 6.60
N GLY A 10 -3.55 -1.94 5.72
CA GLY A 10 -2.53 -2.75 5.05
C GLY A 10 -2.83 -3.18 3.62
N SER A 11 -3.97 -2.78 3.01
CA SER A 11 -4.22 -3.06 1.59
C SER A 11 -4.40 -1.81 0.73
N ALA A 12 -3.62 -1.73 -0.35
CA ALA A 12 -3.68 -0.65 -1.33
C ALA A 12 -4.46 -1.10 -2.57
N TRP A 13 -5.32 -0.22 -3.11
CA TRP A 13 -6.08 -0.47 -4.33
C TRP A 13 -5.15 -0.51 -5.55
N LYS A 14 -5.39 -1.44 -6.48
CA LYS A 14 -4.57 -1.61 -7.71
C LYS A 14 -4.74 -0.50 -8.77
N GLY A 15 -5.30 0.65 -8.41
CA GLY A 15 -5.49 1.78 -9.33
C GLY A 15 -4.23 2.60 -9.62
N PHE A 16 -3.07 2.19 -9.09
CA PHE A 16 -1.79 2.87 -9.29
C PHE A 16 -1.12 2.42 -10.59
N ASP A 17 -0.21 3.27 -11.08
CA ASP A 17 0.63 2.96 -12.24
C ASP A 17 1.31 1.59 -12.09
N TRP A 18 1.33 0.83 -13.18
CA TRP A 18 1.84 -0.54 -13.19
C TRP A 18 3.35 -0.59 -12.91
N GLU A 19 4.11 0.37 -13.44
CA GLU A 19 5.55 0.43 -13.23
C GLU A 19 5.87 0.79 -11.77
N ALA A 20 5.13 1.73 -11.18
CA ALA A 20 5.25 2.05 -9.77
C ALA A 20 4.96 0.83 -8.87
N THR A 21 3.91 0.09 -9.19
CA THR A 21 3.52 -1.10 -8.42
C THR A 21 4.52 -2.25 -8.59
N ASP A 22 5.05 -2.47 -9.81
CA ASP A 22 6.10 -3.47 -10.08
C ASP A 22 7.39 -3.16 -9.33
N ARG A 23 7.79 -1.89 -9.22
CA ARG A 23 8.96 -1.46 -8.42
C ARG A 23 8.79 -1.77 -6.94
N LEU A 24 7.61 -1.51 -6.38
CA LEU A 24 7.30 -1.84 -4.98
C LEU A 24 7.32 -3.35 -4.72
N PHE A 25 6.81 -4.14 -5.67
CA PHE A 25 6.86 -5.59 -5.59
C PHE A 25 8.31 -6.12 -5.66
N ARG A 26 9.12 -5.62 -6.59
CA ARG A 26 10.55 -5.97 -6.68
C ARG A 26 11.34 -5.58 -5.43
N ALA A 27 10.95 -4.50 -4.76
CA ALA A 27 11.53 -4.09 -3.50
C ALA A 27 11.06 -4.93 -2.29
N GLY A 28 10.15 -5.89 -2.49
CA GLY A 28 9.62 -6.75 -1.43
C GLY A 28 8.67 -6.03 -0.47
N LEU A 29 8.13 -4.87 -0.86
CA LEU A 29 7.28 -4.03 0.00
C LEU A 29 5.80 -4.38 -0.09
N ILE A 30 5.38 -5.05 -1.16
CA ILE A 30 4.00 -5.48 -1.37
C ILE A 30 3.93 -6.92 -1.90
N SER A 31 2.79 -7.57 -1.71
CA SER A 31 2.44 -8.85 -2.32
C SER A 31 2.30 -8.75 -3.85
N ASP A 32 2.38 -9.89 -4.56
CA ASP A 32 2.31 -9.94 -6.03
C ASP A 32 1.09 -9.17 -6.61
N PRO A 33 1.35 -8.07 -7.34
CA PRO A 33 0.31 -7.24 -7.93
C PRO A 33 -0.40 -7.91 -9.11
N LYS A 34 0.19 -8.95 -9.74
CA LYS A 34 -0.39 -9.68 -10.89
C LYS A 34 -1.55 -10.61 -10.52
N SER A 35 -1.85 -10.78 -9.23
CA SER A 35 -2.97 -11.61 -8.78
C SER A 35 -4.34 -11.04 -9.19
N ASN A 36 -5.39 -11.86 -9.25
CA ASN A 36 -6.77 -11.41 -9.53
C ASN A 36 -7.44 -10.68 -8.32
N LYS A 37 -6.67 -10.35 -7.28
CA LYS A 37 -7.17 -9.62 -6.11
C LYS A 37 -7.32 -8.14 -6.43
N LYS A 38 -8.30 -7.46 -5.84
CA LYS A 38 -8.52 -6.01 -6.04
C LYS A 38 -7.53 -5.12 -5.28
N SER A 39 -6.79 -5.70 -4.33
CA SER A 39 -5.81 -5.00 -3.51
C SER A 39 -4.50 -5.78 -3.42
N VAL A 40 -3.43 -5.06 -3.10
CA VAL A 40 -2.13 -5.63 -2.70
C VAL A 40 -1.94 -5.41 -1.20
N ILE A 41 -1.29 -6.38 -0.54
CA ILE A 41 -1.00 -6.32 0.89
C ILE A 41 0.43 -5.84 1.08
N LEU A 42 0.67 -4.94 2.04
CA LEU A 42 2.03 -4.54 2.41
C LEU A 42 2.75 -5.68 3.14
N SER A 43 4.05 -5.83 2.88
CA SER A 43 4.89 -6.63 3.77
C SER A 43 5.18 -5.85 5.05
N GLU A 44 5.69 -6.52 6.08
CA GLU A 44 6.10 -5.87 7.34
C GLU A 44 7.10 -4.71 7.09
N ASP A 45 8.04 -4.89 6.16
CA ASP A 45 8.96 -3.82 5.74
C ASP A 45 8.24 -2.72 4.96
N GLY A 46 7.27 -3.09 4.12
CA GLY A 46 6.36 -2.16 3.44
C GLY A 46 5.56 -1.29 4.40
N GLU A 47 5.01 -1.85 5.46
CA GLU A 47 4.27 -1.14 6.49
C GLU A 47 5.17 -0.16 7.24
N ARG A 48 6.33 -0.61 7.71
CA ARG A 48 7.30 0.23 8.42
C ARG A 48 7.79 1.39 7.57
N ARG A 49 8.17 1.12 6.32
CA ARG A 49 8.63 2.18 5.39
C ARG A 49 7.49 3.11 4.98
N GLY A 50 6.29 2.57 4.81
CA GLY A 50 5.08 3.34 4.53
C GLY A 50 4.76 4.31 5.67
N GLU A 51 4.83 3.85 6.91
CA GLU A 51 4.65 4.67 8.10
C GLU A 51 5.73 5.77 8.21
N ALA A 52 7.01 5.41 8.00
CA ALA A 52 8.10 6.39 8.01
C ALA A 52 7.93 7.45 6.91
N ALA A 53 7.53 7.04 5.70
CA ALA A 53 7.24 7.94 4.59
C ALA A 53 6.03 8.83 4.89
N PHE A 54 4.98 8.30 5.51
CA PHE A 54 3.82 9.07 5.92
C PHE A 54 4.21 10.15 6.93
N ARG A 55 4.93 9.77 8.00
CA ARG A 55 5.43 10.72 9.01
C ARG A 55 6.35 11.80 8.41
N ARG A 56 7.24 11.43 7.48
CA ARG A 56 8.13 12.41 6.81
C ARG A 56 7.39 13.43 5.95
N ASN A 57 6.35 13.00 5.23
CA ASN A 57 5.69 13.87 4.25
C ASN A 57 4.45 14.59 4.80
N PHE A 58 3.83 14.04 5.85
CA PHE A 58 2.57 14.54 6.42
C PHE A 58 2.60 14.69 7.94
N GLY A 59 3.68 14.27 8.61
CA GLY A 59 3.82 14.34 10.07
C GLY A 59 4.39 15.65 10.59
N GLU A 60 4.72 16.61 9.73
CA GLU A 60 4.99 17.99 10.12
C GLU A 60 3.90 18.92 9.58
N SER A 61 3.04 19.35 10.50
CA SER A 61 2.20 20.53 10.39
C SER A 61 2.05 21.06 11.82
N GLU A 62 3.08 21.75 12.28
CA GLU A 62 2.99 22.73 13.37
C GLU A 62 3.75 24.00 12.95
#